data_AF-A0AA47MR74-F1
#
_entry.id   AF-A0AA47MR74-F1
#
_cell.length_a   1.000
_cell.length_b   1.000
_cell.length_c   1.000
_cell.angle_alpha   90.00
_cell.angle_beta   90.00
_cell.angle_gamma   90.00
#
_symmetry.space_group_name_H-M   'P 1'
#
loop_
_entity.id
_entity.type
_entity.pdbx_description
1 polymer ?
#
loop_
_entity_poly.entity_id
_entity_poly.type
_entity_poly.pdbx_seq_one_letter_code
_entity_poly.pdbx_strand_id
1 'polypeptide(L)' 'MGSRSTENSECMFALWVAFFEIYNESVYDLLQATLCSKSKKRTALRVCEDRAGNTYVRGETHLECIIE' A
#
# COMPACT_ATOMS: atom_id res chain seq x y z
N MET A 1 -31.66 -27.20 26.14
CA MET A 1 -31.14 -26.87 24.79
C MET A 1 -31.32 -25.36 24.59
N GLY A 2 -30.35 -24.56 25.02
CA GLY A 2 -30.38 -23.11 24.88
C GLY A 2 -29.55 -22.72 23.66
N SER A 3 -30.17 -22.02 22.72
CA SER A 3 -29.60 -21.56 21.45
C SER A 3 -28.36 -20.69 21.68
N ARG A 4 -27.26 -21.08 21.05
CA ARG A 4 -26.00 -20.33 20.94
C ARG A 4 -26.28 -19.03 20.18
N SER A 5 -26.34 -17.92 20.90
CA SER A 5 -26.39 -16.57 20.34
C SER A 5 -25.09 -16.33 19.58
N THR A 6 -25.16 -16.35 18.25
CA THR A 6 -24.08 -15.87 17.39
C THR A 6 -24.01 -14.35 17.59
N GLU A 7 -23.08 -13.92 18.43
CA GLU A 7 -22.72 -12.52 18.59
C GLU A 7 -22.25 -12.06 17.20
N ASN A 8 -23.05 -11.20 16.55
CA ASN A 8 -22.73 -10.64 15.25
C ASN A 8 -21.65 -9.57 15.47
N SER A 9 -20.42 -10.01 15.69
CA SER A 9 -19.26 -9.12 15.72
C SER A 9 -19.09 -8.57 14.30
N GLU A 10 -19.47 -7.31 14.10
CA GLU A 10 -19.16 -6.59 12.86
C GLU A 10 -17.63 -6.53 12.73
N CYS A 11 -17.09 -7.37 11.83
CA CYS A 11 -15.67 -7.36 11.50
C CYS A 11 -15.43 -6.21 10.51
N MET A 12 -14.69 -5.19 10.97
CA MET A 12 -14.21 -4.13 10.08
C MET A 12 -12.92 -4.59 9.39
N PHE A 13 -12.82 -4.34 8.08
CA PHE A 13 -11.61 -4.63 7.31
C PHE A 13 -11.06 -3.34 6.70
N ALA A 14 -9.73 -3.24 6.65
CA ALA A 14 -9.03 -2.19 5.93
C ALA A 14 -8.14 -2.82 4.86
N LEU A 15 -8.17 -2.24 3.67
CA LEU A 15 -7.31 -2.63 2.55
C LEU A 15 -6.33 -1.50 2.25
N TRP A 16 -5.05 -1.84 2.12
CA TRP A 16 -4.03 -0.95 1.59
C TRP A 16 -3.67 -1.37 0.18
N VAL A 17 -3.70 -0.42 -0.75
CA VAL A 17 -3.28 -0.62 -2.14
C VAL A 17 -2.05 0.22 -2.42
N ALA A 18 -0.99 -0.42 -2.91
CA ALA A 18 0.20 0.21 -3.47
C ALA A 18 0.27 -0.08 -4.96
N PHE A 19 0.68 0.90 -5.78
CA PHE A 19 0.84 0.73 -7.22
C PHE A 19 2.12 1.42 -7.70
N PHE A 20 3.02 0.65 -8.30
CA PHE A 20 4.32 1.12 -8.75
C PHE A 20 4.77 0.39 -10.02
N GLU A 21 5.66 1.03 -10.78
CA GLU A 21 6.35 0.44 -11.93
C GLU A 21 7.82 0.22 -11.62
N ILE A 22 8.43 -0.80 -12.24
CA ILE A 22 9.87 -0.99 -12.28
C ILE A 22 10.31 -0.72 -13.71
N TYR A 23 11.12 0.32 -13.89
CA TYR A 23 11.66 0.69 -15.19
C TYR A 23 13.14 1.04 -15.04
N ASN A 24 13.98 0.44 -15.87
CA ASN A 24 15.44 0.68 -15.85
C ASN A 24 16.05 0.51 -14.44
N GLU A 25 15.75 -0.62 -13.79
CA GLU A 25 16.23 -0.97 -12.44
C GLU A 25 15.83 0.03 -11.33
N SER A 26 14.84 0.88 -11.58
CA SER A 26 14.34 1.87 -10.62
C SER A 26 12.84 1.66 -10.38
N VAL A 27 12.42 1.81 -9.13
CA VAL A 27 11.01 1.70 -8.72
C VAL A 27 10.38 3.08 -8.69
N TYR A 28 9.20 3.25 -9.27
CA TYR A 28 8.49 4.54 -9.30
C TYR A 28 7.06 4.40 -8.77
N ASP A 29 6.71 5.26 -7.82
CA ASP A 29 5.36 5.38 -7.27
C ASP A 29 4.38 5.90 -8.35
N LEU A 30 3.38 5.09 -8.72
CA LEU A 30 2.35 5.48 -9.68
C LEU A 30 1.16 6.19 -9.03
N LEU A 31 1.01 6.07 -7.71
CA LEU A 31 -0.05 6.74 -6.95
C LEU A 31 0.35 8.17 -6.53
N GLN A 32 1.62 8.55 -6.75
CA GLN A 32 2.11 9.88 -6.40
C GLN A 32 1.46 10.97 -7.28
N ALA A 33 0.78 11.92 -6.64
CA ALA A 33 0.08 13.03 -7.30
C ALA A 33 0.98 13.96 -8.16
N THR A 34 2.31 13.83 -8.01
CA THR A 34 3.34 14.63 -8.69
C THR A 34 3.39 14.41 -10.20
N LEU A 35 2.74 13.37 -10.74
CA LEU A 35 2.57 13.19 -12.20
C LEU A 35 1.81 14.35 -12.87
N CYS A 36 1.08 15.14 -12.08
CA CYS A 36 0.32 16.29 -12.59
C CYS A 36 1.18 17.55 -12.83
N SER A 37 2.41 17.60 -12.27
CA SER A 37 3.30 18.77 -12.42
C SER A 37 4.40 18.48 -13.44
N LYS A 38 4.26 19.07 -14.65
CA LYS A 38 5.13 18.84 -15.82
C LYS A 38 6.64 19.10 -15.61
N SER A 39 7.09 19.62 -14.47
CA SER A 39 8.51 19.95 -14.22
C SER A 39 9.19 19.18 -13.08
N LYS A 40 8.48 18.33 -12.33
CA LYS A 40 9.13 17.52 -11.26
C LYS A 40 9.52 16.14 -11.80
N LYS A 41 10.83 15.83 -11.75
CA LYS A 41 11.35 14.47 -12.02
C LYS A 41 10.71 13.48 -11.03
N ARG A 42 10.28 12.31 -11.53
CA ARG A 42 9.89 11.16 -10.70
C ARG A 42 11.07 10.77 -9.80
N THR A 43 10.84 10.71 -8.50
CA THR A 43 11.85 10.24 -7.54
C THR A 43 11.78 8.72 -7.49
N ALA A 44 12.91 8.04 -7.66
CA ALA A 44 12.98 6.59 -7.51
C ALA A 44 12.79 6.20 -6.03
N LEU A 45 11.94 5.22 -5.78
CA LEU A 45 11.73 4.64 -4.45
C LEU A 45 12.90 3.74 -4.09
N ARG A 46 13.16 3.60 -2.79
CA ARG A 46 14.22 2.73 -2.28
C ARG A 46 13.66 1.35 -1.98
N VAL A 47 14.36 0.33 -2.44
CA VAL A 47 14.15 -1.05 -2.01
C VAL A 47 14.98 -1.28 -0.75
N CYS A 48 14.36 -1.87 0.28
CA CYS A 48 14.97 -2.10 1.58
C CYS A 48 14.61 -3.52 2.07
N GLU A 49 15.33 -3.99 3.07
CA GLU A 49 15.01 -5.23 3.78
C GLU A 49 14.63 -4.92 5.23
N ASP A 50 13.64 -5.63 5.75
CA ASP A 50 13.28 -5.57 7.16
C ASP A 50 14.25 -6.42 8.02
N ARG A 51 14.04 -6.47 9.33
CA ARG A 51 14.89 -7.28 10.24
C ARG A 51 14.75 -8.79 10.03
N ALA A 52 13.69 -9.23 9.36
CA ALA A 52 13.45 -10.62 9.02
C ALA A 52 13.99 -10.98 7.62
N GLY A 53 14.58 -10.03 6.88
CA GLY A 53 15.10 -10.21 5.53
C GLY A 53 14.05 -10.09 4.43
N ASN A 54 12.84 -9.62 4.74
CA ASN A 54 11.82 -9.41 3.71
C ASN A 54 12.10 -8.10 2.97
N THR A 55 12.10 -8.18 1.65
CA THR A 55 12.25 -7.00 0.79
C THR A 55 10.96 -6.20 0.73
N TYR A 56 11.05 -4.89 0.89
CA TYR A 56 9.94 -3.95 0.74
C TYR A 56 10.40 -2.68 0.04
N VAL A 57 9.47 -1.97 -0.57
CA VAL A 57 9.70 -0.62 -1.09
C VAL A 57 9.47 0.37 0.06
N ARG A 58 10.25 1.45 0.13
CA ARG A 58 10.09 2.51 1.13
C ARG A 58 9.75 3.83 0.46
N GLY A 59 8.75 4.52 1.03
CA GLY A 59 8.35 5.88 0.65
C GLY A 59 7.24 5.92 -0.40
N GLU A 60 6.61 4.79 -0.66
CA GLU A 60 5.42 4.61 -1.48
C GLU A 60 4.16 5.18 -0.82
N THR A 61 3.30 5.73 -1.67
CA THR A 61 1.97 6.17 -1.31
C THR A 61 1.05 4.95 -1.23
N HIS A 62 0.31 4.81 -0.14
CA HIS A 62 -0.74 3.79 -0.01
C HIS A 62 -2.11 4.47 -0.04
N LEU A 63 -3.06 3.84 -0.73
CA LEU A 63 -4.48 4.17 -0.61
C LEU A 63 -5.10 3.26 0.44
N GLU A 64 -5.76 3.85 1.43
CA GLU A 64 -6.53 3.14 2.44
C GLU A 64 -8.00 3.08 2.00
N CYS A 65 -8.55 1.87 1.95
CA CYS A 65 -9.97 1.63 1.71
C CYS A 65 -10.57 0.95 2.94
N ILE A 66 -11.59 1.59 3.53
CA ILE A 66 -12.39 0.99 4.59
C ILE A 66 -13.48 0.15 3.92
N ILE A 67 -13.55 -1.13 4.29
CA ILE A 67 -14.58 -2.05 3.84
C ILE A 67 -15.59 -2.16 4.98
N GLU A 68 -16.75 -1.54 4.77
CA GLU A 68 -17.94 -1.63 5.64
C GLU A 68 -18.77 -2.89 5.34
#